data_AF-A0A0X1SZD0-F1
#
_entry.id   AF-A0A0X1SZD0-F1
#
_cell.length_a   1.000
_cell.length_b   1.000
_cell.length_c   1.000
_cell.angle_alpha   90.00
_cell.angle_beta   90.00
_cell.angle_gamma   90.00
#
_symmetry.space_group_name_H-M   'P 1'
#
loop_
_entity.id
_entity.type
_entity.pdbx_description
1 polymer ?
#
loop_
_entity_poly.entity_id
_entity_poly.type
_entity_poly.pdbx_seq_one_letter_code
_entity_poly.pdbx_strand_id
1 'polypeptide(L)'
;MKTITMTDVNELARRTGNTPMGVLTDLIEQGYQLIEEAPQSKGKPLSSAKDAVSLWKESKQRVADEMYKGDPLVRQLMDADNASKSFAPQTLKTILQRDEQGNVIGTSKSMLTGATMKEQAELMAAIRATYNQGDN
;
A
#
# COMPACT_ATOMS: atom_id res chain seq x y z
N MET A 1 35.66 21.05 -11.76
CA MET A 1 35.19 21.33 -10.39
C MET A 1 34.29 20.19 -9.96
N LYS A 2 34.49 19.64 -8.77
CA LYS A 2 33.60 18.63 -8.20
C LYS A 2 32.58 19.34 -7.32
N THR A 3 31.31 19.03 -7.51
CA THR A 3 30.20 19.75 -6.89
C THR A 3 29.30 18.73 -6.20
N ILE A 4 28.75 19.09 -5.04
CA ILE A 4 27.86 18.22 -4.28
C ILE A 4 26.70 19.01 -3.71
N THR A 5 25.50 18.42 -3.62
CA THR A 5 24.37 19.04 -2.95
C THR A 5 24.24 18.59 -1.51
N MET A 6 23.49 19.31 -0.70
CA MET A 6 23.27 18.90 0.69
C MET A 6 22.47 17.60 0.80
N THR A 7 21.65 17.26 -0.19
CA THR A 7 20.92 15.99 -0.22
C THR A 7 21.86 14.82 -0.47
N ASP A 8 22.84 14.98 -1.36
CA ASP A 8 23.89 13.97 -1.58
C ASP A 8 24.68 13.72 -0.29
N VAL A 9 25.06 14.79 0.44
CA VAL A 9 25.75 14.69 1.74
C VAL A 9 24.92 13.90 2.76
N ASN A 10 23.61 14.18 2.82
CA ASN A 10 22.71 13.46 3.73
C ASN A 10 22.53 11.99 3.34
N GLU A 11 22.48 11.67 2.05
CA GLU A 11 22.46 10.29 1.59
C GLU A 11 23.75 9.55 1.90
N LEU A 12 24.90 10.18 1.65
CA LEU A 12 26.22 9.64 1.99
C LEU A 12 26.35 9.41 3.50
N ALA A 13 25.86 10.33 4.33
CA ALA A 13 25.82 10.17 5.79
C ALA A 13 24.96 8.98 6.20
N ARG A 14 23.78 8.79 5.60
CA ARG A 14 22.93 7.62 5.85
C ARG A 14 23.60 6.30 5.45
N ARG A 15 24.31 6.28 4.33
CA ARG A 15 24.99 5.07 3.83
C ARG A 15 26.25 4.72 4.61
N THR A 16 27.00 5.74 5.05
CA THR A 16 28.27 5.56 5.78
C THR A 16 28.08 5.46 7.30
N GLY A 17 26.90 5.80 7.82
CA GLY A 17 26.62 5.87 9.26
C GLY A 17 27.34 7.03 9.95
N ASN A 18 27.92 7.95 9.18
CA ASN A 18 28.65 9.10 9.70
C ASN A 18 27.70 10.31 9.82
N THR A 19 28.11 11.34 10.56
CA THR A 19 27.30 12.56 10.66
C THR A 19 27.36 13.35 9.33
N PRO A 20 26.27 14.02 8.91
CA PRO A 20 26.27 14.84 7.70
C PRO A 20 27.40 15.88 7.68
N MET A 21 27.74 16.44 8.85
CA MET A 21 28.85 17.38 8.97
C MET A 21 30.21 16.72 8.73
N GLY A 22 30.43 15.51 9.26
CA GLY A 22 31.65 14.74 9.03
C GLY A 22 31.84 14.36 7.57
N VAL A 23 30.75 13.95 6.90
CA VAL A 23 30.77 13.68 5.47
C VAL A 23 31.06 14.95 4.66
N LEU A 24 30.45 16.07 5.03
CA LEU A 24 30.72 17.34 4.37
C LEU A 24 32.18 17.77 4.51
N THR A 25 32.78 17.63 5.70
CA THR A 25 34.20 17.96 5.92
C THR A 25 35.12 17.09 5.06
N ASP A 26 34.87 15.78 5.02
CA ASP A 26 35.65 14.85 4.20
C ASP A 26 35.56 15.20 2.70
N LEU A 27 34.37 15.60 2.24
CA LEU A 27 34.13 16.01 0.85
C LEU A 27 34.81 17.34 0.52
N ILE A 28 34.82 18.31 1.44
CA ILE A 28 35.53 19.58 1.26
C ILE A 28 37.04 19.34 1.17
N GLU A 29 37.60 18.46 2.02
CA GLU A 29 39.02 18.06 1.96
C GLU A 29 39.38 17.39 0.62
N GLN A 30 38.43 16.66 0.03
CA GLN A 30 38.57 16.04 -1.29
C GLN A 30 38.32 17.02 -2.46
N GLY A 31 38.07 18.30 -2.18
CA GLY A 31 37.90 19.36 -3.16
C GLY A 31 36.49 19.46 -3.78
N TYR A 32 35.47 18.92 -3.11
CA TYR A 32 34.07 19.15 -3.49
C TYR A 32 33.59 20.50 -2.97
N GLN A 33 32.82 21.23 -3.80
CA GLN A 33 32.13 22.45 -3.42
C GLN A 33 30.64 22.18 -3.23
N LEU A 34 30.10 22.63 -2.10
CA LEU A 34 28.67 22.57 -1.82
C LEU A 34 27.93 23.58 -2.70
N ILE A 35 26.95 23.10 -3.47
CA ILE A 35 26.08 23.95 -4.29
C ILE A 35 24.66 23.90 -3.74
N GLU A 36 23.97 25.05 -3.80
CA GLU A 36 22.57 25.14 -3.45
C GLU A 36 21.72 24.33 -4.42
N GLU A 37 20.84 23.51 -3.87
CA GLU A 37 20.01 22.60 -4.64
C GLU A 37 18.93 23.37 -5.40
N ALA A 38 18.69 22.99 -6.65
CA ALA A 38 17.59 23.58 -7.42
C ALA A 38 16.26 23.36 -6.66
N PRO A 39 15.37 24.37 -6.59
CA PRO A 39 14.14 24.26 -5.83
C PRO A 39 13.35 23.05 -6.33
N GLN A 40 13.19 22.03 -5.48
CA GLN A 40 12.41 20.86 -5.83
C GLN A 40 10.99 21.31 -6.17
N SER A 41 10.47 20.79 -7.29
CA SER A 41 9.10 21.08 -7.68
C SER A 41 8.21 20.62 -6.54
N LYS A 42 7.57 21.57 -5.86
CA LYS A 42 6.54 21.27 -4.88
C LYS A 42 5.49 20.46 -5.64
N GLY A 43 5.42 19.16 -5.35
CA GLY A 43 4.54 18.23 -6.04
C GLY A 43 3.10 18.74 -6.05
N LYS A 44 2.28 18.17 -6.95
CA LYS A 44 0.87 18.56 -7.11
C LYS A 44 0.22 18.79 -5.74
N PRO A 45 -0.39 19.96 -5.47
CA PRO A 45 -1.07 20.19 -4.21
C PRO A 45 -2.14 19.12 -4.02
N LEU A 46 -2.20 18.57 -2.81
CA LEU A 46 -3.16 17.53 -2.42
C LEU A 46 -4.55 18.19 -2.33
N SER A 47 -5.20 18.41 -3.48
CA SER A 47 -6.49 19.11 -3.57
C SER A 47 -7.67 18.32 -3.00
N SER A 48 -7.50 17.00 -2.79
CA SER A 48 -8.54 16.11 -2.28
C SER A 48 -7.94 14.90 -1.56
N ALA A 49 -8.65 14.38 -0.56
CA ALA A 49 -8.28 13.14 0.13
C ALA A 49 -8.18 11.94 -0.83
N LYS A 50 -8.98 11.94 -1.92
CA LYS A 50 -8.91 10.90 -2.96
C LYS A 50 -7.60 10.97 -3.75
N ASP A 51 -7.13 12.18 -4.03
CA ASP A 51 -5.87 12.43 -4.73
C ASP A 51 -4.67 12.12 -3.84
N ALA A 52 -4.79 12.34 -2.54
CA ALA A 52 -3.75 11.95 -1.57
C ALA A 52 -3.59 10.43 -1.49
N VAL A 53 -4.70 9.69 -1.50
CA VAL A 53 -4.66 8.21 -1.49
C VAL A 53 -4.09 7.68 -2.80
N SER A 54 -4.42 8.28 -3.95
CA SER A 54 -3.85 7.84 -5.23
C SER A 54 -2.35 8.14 -5.32
N LEU A 55 -1.91 9.34 -4.93
CA LEU A 55 -0.49 9.71 -4.86
C LEU A 55 0.28 8.81 -3.90
N TRP A 56 -0.30 8.45 -2.75
CA TRP A 56 0.33 7.54 -1.80
C TRP A 56 0.45 6.11 -2.33
N LYS A 57 -0.57 5.62 -3.05
CA LYS A 57 -0.49 4.32 -3.72
C LYS A 57 0.59 4.32 -4.79
N GLU A 58 0.65 5.37 -5.59
CA GLU A 58 1.63 5.53 -6.65
C GLU A 58 3.06 5.64 -6.09
N SER A 59 3.26 6.40 -5.02
CA SER A 59 4.58 6.52 -4.37
C SER A 59 5.04 5.20 -3.75
N LYS A 60 4.13 4.46 -3.10
CA LYS A 60 4.42 3.11 -2.61
C LYS A 60 4.83 2.17 -3.73
N GLN A 61 4.12 2.20 -4.86
CA GLN A 61 4.46 1.35 -6.00
C GLN A 61 5.84 1.72 -6.55
N ARG A 62 6.14 3.01 -6.70
CA ARG A 62 7.45 3.48 -7.19
C ARG A 62 8.60 3.00 -6.29
N VAL A 63 8.47 3.14 -4.98
CA VAL A 63 9.48 2.68 -4.01
C VAL A 63 9.63 1.16 -4.09
N ALA A 64 8.53 0.41 -4.18
CA ALA A 64 8.58 -1.04 -4.33
C ALA A 64 9.31 -1.45 -5.62
N ASP A 65 9.03 -0.78 -6.75
CA ASP A 65 9.68 -1.04 -8.03
C ASP A 65 11.18 -0.70 -8.00
N GLU A 66 11.57 0.39 -7.32
CA GLU A 66 12.97 0.76 -7.11
C GLU A 66 13.70 -0.27 -6.25
N MET A 67 13.10 -0.71 -5.14
CA MET A 67 13.68 -1.76 -4.29
C MET A 67 13.82 -3.09 -5.04
N TYR A 68 12.80 -3.48 -5.81
CA TYR A 68 12.82 -4.69 -6.63
C TYR A 68 13.94 -4.64 -7.70
N LYS A 69 14.18 -3.47 -8.30
CA LYS A 69 15.26 -3.28 -9.29
C LYS A 69 16.64 -3.19 -8.66
N GLY A 70 16.75 -2.52 -7.52
CA GLY A 70 18.02 -2.20 -6.86
C GLY A 70 18.63 -3.34 -6.04
N ASP A 71 17.80 -4.25 -5.51
CA ASP A 71 18.27 -5.32 -4.61
C ASP A 71 17.85 -6.73 -5.10
N PRO A 72 18.81 -7.60 -5.48
CA PRO A 72 18.53 -8.98 -5.89
C PRO A 72 17.87 -9.83 -4.80
N LEU A 73 18.16 -9.59 -3.52
CA LEU A 73 17.58 -10.35 -2.41
C LEU A 73 16.10 -9.99 -2.22
N VAL A 74 15.78 -8.69 -2.28
CA VAL A 74 14.40 -8.20 -2.22
C VAL A 74 13.58 -8.76 -3.38
N ARG A 75 14.18 -8.81 -4.59
CA ARG A 75 13.56 -9.43 -5.76
C ARG A 75 13.20 -10.89 -5.52
N GLN A 76 14.17 -11.71 -5.09
CA GLN A 76 13.94 -13.14 -4.83
C GLN A 76 12.89 -13.38 -3.75
N LEU A 77 12.88 -12.57 -2.68
CA LEU A 77 11.87 -12.67 -1.64
C LEU A 77 10.47 -12.28 -2.13
N MET A 78 10.36 -11.21 -2.91
CA MET A 78 9.08 -10.81 -3.52
C MET A 78 8.57 -11.86 -4.52
N ASP A 79 9.44 -12.44 -5.33
CA ASP A 79 9.09 -13.50 -6.27
C ASP A 79 8.65 -14.78 -5.54
N ALA A 80 9.34 -15.13 -4.45
CA ALA A 80 8.94 -16.27 -3.62
C ALA A 80 7.60 -16.04 -2.91
N ASP A 81 7.35 -14.83 -2.37
CA ASP A 81 6.06 -14.48 -1.76
C ASP A 81 4.92 -14.49 -2.79
N ASN A 82 5.16 -13.93 -3.98
CA ASN A 82 4.19 -13.97 -5.09
C ASN A 82 3.89 -15.39 -5.57
N ALA A 83 4.91 -16.25 -5.67
CA ALA A 83 4.73 -17.66 -5.97
C ALA A 83 3.94 -18.34 -4.84
N SER A 84 4.28 -18.08 -3.57
CA SER A 84 3.56 -18.68 -2.44
C SER A 84 2.07 -18.31 -2.42
N LYS A 85 1.72 -17.08 -2.80
CA LYS A 85 0.33 -16.61 -2.91
C LYS A 85 -0.42 -17.22 -4.09
N SER A 86 0.26 -17.55 -5.18
CA SER A 86 -0.36 -18.26 -6.31
C SER A 86 -0.50 -19.76 -6.06
N PHE A 87 0.36 -20.34 -5.22
CA PHE A 87 0.27 -21.73 -4.75
C PHE A 87 -0.60 -21.91 -3.50
N ALA A 88 -0.87 -20.86 -2.74
CA ALA A 88 -1.81 -20.92 -1.65
C ALA A 88 -3.16 -21.37 -2.21
N PRO A 89 -3.83 -22.35 -1.60
CA PRO A 89 -5.17 -22.73 -2.03
C PRO A 89 -5.99 -21.46 -1.96
N GLN A 90 -6.41 -20.95 -3.12
CA GLN A 90 -7.43 -19.93 -3.16
C GLN A 90 -8.56 -20.56 -2.37
N THR A 91 -8.82 -20.04 -1.17
CA THR A 91 -10.03 -20.38 -0.43
C THR A 91 -11.13 -20.02 -1.39
N LEU A 92 -11.64 -21.01 -2.12
CA LEU A 92 -12.84 -20.91 -2.90
C LEU A 92 -13.77 -20.17 -1.96
N LYS A 93 -14.23 -18.98 -2.36
CA LYS A 93 -15.18 -18.19 -1.56
C LYS A 93 -16.49 -18.97 -1.57
N THR A 94 -16.50 -20.10 -0.87
CA THR A 94 -17.62 -20.99 -0.74
C THR A 94 -18.58 -20.28 0.16
N ILE A 95 -19.78 -20.06 -0.36
CA ILE A 95 -20.87 -19.50 0.41
C ILE A 95 -21.19 -20.43 1.58
N LEU A 96 -20.91 -21.73 1.44
CA LEU A 96 -21.08 -22.77 2.45
C LEU A 96 -20.02 -22.67 3.55
N GLN A 97 -20.48 -22.57 4.80
CA GLN A 97 -19.69 -22.76 6.01
C GLN A 97 -19.72 -24.24 6.39
N ARG A 98 -18.55 -24.83 6.64
CA ARG A 98 -18.40 -26.25 7.00
C ARG A 98 -17.72 -26.41 8.35
N ASP A 99 -18.03 -27.50 9.06
CA ASP A 99 -17.35 -27.89 10.30
C ASP A 99 -15.96 -28.50 9.99
N GLU A 100 -15.20 -28.79 11.05
CA GLU A 100 -13.87 -29.43 10.95
C GLU A 100 -13.94 -30.84 10.35
N GLN A 101 -15.11 -31.49 10.36
CA GLN A 101 -15.38 -32.78 9.75
C GLN A 101 -15.87 -32.68 8.30
N GLY A 102 -16.03 -31.46 7.75
CA GLY A 102 -16.45 -31.20 6.38
C GLY A 102 -17.96 -31.16 6.13
N ASN A 103 -18.81 -31.27 7.17
CA ASN A 103 -20.26 -31.13 7.05
C ASN A 103 -20.68 -29.67 6.92
N VAL A 104 -21.77 -29.39 6.21
CA VAL A 104 -22.27 -28.02 6.01
C VAL A 104 -23.04 -27.56 7.25
N ILE A 105 -22.53 -26.55 7.97
CA ILE A 105 -23.20 -25.93 9.13
C ILE A 105 -24.12 -24.79 8.70
N GLY A 106 -23.79 -24.08 7.61
CA GLY A 106 -24.59 -22.93 7.19
C GLY A 106 -24.09 -22.26 5.92
N THR A 107 -24.65 -21.10 5.61
CA THR A 107 -24.29 -20.29 4.44
C THR A 107 -24.03 -18.84 4.83
N SER A 108 -22.89 -18.28 4.42
CA SER A 108 -22.49 -16.89 4.65
C SER A 108 -23.28 -15.86 3.85
N LYS A 109 -23.90 -16.30 2.74
CA LYS A 109 -24.76 -15.51 1.86
C LYS A 109 -25.98 -16.34 1.48
N SER A 110 -27.08 -15.68 1.21
CA SER A 110 -28.29 -16.32 0.68
C SER A 110 -27.99 -16.98 -0.65
N MET A 111 -28.36 -18.26 -0.78
CA MET A 111 -28.22 -19.01 -2.04
C MET A 111 -29.16 -18.50 -3.13
N LEU A 112 -30.28 -17.87 -2.74
CA LEU A 112 -31.30 -17.38 -3.66
C LEU A 112 -31.00 -15.96 -4.18
N THR A 113 -30.45 -15.09 -3.33
CA THR A 113 -30.27 -13.66 -3.65
C THR A 113 -28.82 -13.20 -3.62
N GLY A 114 -27.87 -14.04 -3.18
CA GLY A 114 -26.47 -13.67 -3.00
C GLY A 114 -26.20 -12.63 -1.90
N ALA A 115 -27.25 -12.12 -1.25
CA ALA A 115 -27.18 -11.10 -0.22
C ALA A 115 -26.69 -11.69 1.11
N THR A 116 -25.94 -10.90 1.85
CA THR A 116 -25.55 -11.20 3.23
C THR A 116 -26.76 -11.06 4.18
N MET A 117 -26.71 -11.69 5.36
CA MET A 117 -27.79 -11.58 6.35
C MET A 117 -28.08 -10.12 6.74
N LYS A 118 -27.05 -9.27 6.78
CA LYS A 118 -27.20 -7.84 7.09
C LYS A 118 -27.98 -7.11 5.99
N GLU A 119 -27.62 -7.31 4.73
CA GLU A 119 -28.31 -6.70 3.58
C GLU A 119 -29.76 -7.18 3.49
N GLN A 120 -30.04 -8.46 3.79
CA GLN A 120 -31.41 -8.97 3.85
C GLN A 120 -32.22 -8.37 5.00
N ALA A 121 -31.61 -8.19 6.18
CA ALA A 121 -32.27 -7.57 7.32
C ALA A 121 -32.59 -6.09 7.04
N GLU A 122 -31.66 -5.37 6.42
CA GLU A 122 -31.85 -3.98 5.99
C GLU A 122 -32.95 -3.86 4.91
N LEU A 123 -32.96 -4.78 3.93
CA LEU A 123 -34.03 -4.83 2.93
C LEU A 123 -35.39 -5.12 3.56
N MET A 124 -35.48 -6.08 4.48
CA MET A 124 -36.74 -6.38 5.18
C MET A 124 -37.19 -5.24 6.11
N ALA A 125 -36.25 -4.50 6.71
CA ALA A 125 -36.57 -3.30 7.49
C ALA A 125 -37.10 -2.19 6.59
N ALA A 126 -36.48 -1.97 5.42
CA ALA A 126 -36.96 -1.00 4.43
C ALA A 126 -38.35 -1.35 3.89
N ILE A 127 -38.59 -2.63 3.57
CA ILE A 127 -39.92 -3.13 3.16
C ILE A 127 -40.93 -2.91 4.29
N ARG A 128 -40.61 -3.23 5.54
CA ARG A 128 -41.52 -2.96 6.66
C ARG A 128 -41.81 -1.47 6.86
N ALA A 129 -40.82 -0.62 6.66
CA ALA A 129 -41.00 0.83 6.75
C ALA A 129 -41.92 1.37 5.65
N THR A 130 -41.84 0.84 4.42
CA THR A 130 -42.73 1.25 3.33
C THR A 130 -44.14 0.70 3.47
N TYR A 131 -44.32 -0.53 3.97
CA TYR A 131 -45.65 -1.11 4.18
C TYR A 131 -46.39 -0.49 5.39
N ASN A 132 -45.69 -0.15 6.48
CA ASN A 132 -46.30 0.53 7.63
C ASN A 132 -46.65 2.00 7.36
N GLN A 133 -46.23 2.57 6.23
CA GLN A 133 -46.67 3.91 5.78
C GLN A 133 -47.93 3.85 4.89
N GLY A 134 -48.44 2.66 4.57
CA GLY A 134 -49.62 2.45 3.73
C GLY A 134 -50.97 2.36 4.46
N ASP A 135 -50.99 2.38 5.80
CA ASP A 135 -52.23 2.42 6.60
C ASP A 135 -52.61 3.87 6.98
N ASN A 136 -52.94 4.68 5.97
CA ASN A 136 -53.74 5.90 6.10
C ASN A 136 -54.88 5.88 5.07
#